data_AF-A0A6G1ANE9-F1
#
_entry.id   AF-A0A6G1ANE9-F1
#
_cell.length_a   1.000
_cell.length_b   1.000
_cell.length_c   1.000
_cell.angle_alpha   90.00
_cell.angle_beta   90.00
_cell.angle_gamma   90.00
#
_symmetry.space_group_name_H-M   'P 1'
#
loop_
_entity.id
_entity.type
_entity.pdbx_description
1 polymer ?
#
loop_
_entity_poly.entity_id
_entity_poly.type
_entity_poly.pdbx_seq_one_letter_code
_entity_poly.pdbx_strand_id
1 'polypeptide(L)' 'PLTYLFLQLFQRSRIQVWLYEQVNMRIEGCIIGFDEYMNLVLDDAEEIHSKTKSRKQLGK' A
#
# COMPACT_ATOMS: atom_id res chain seq x y z
N PRO A 1 -1.96 3.28 16.17
CA PRO A 1 -1.41 2.53 15.00
C PRO A 1 -2.37 1.46 14.48
N LEU A 2 -2.73 0.47 15.31
CA LEU A 2 -3.64 -0.61 14.92
C LEU A 2 -5.05 -0.09 14.56
N THR A 3 -5.60 0.83 15.36
CA THR A 3 -6.88 1.50 15.07
C THR A 3 -6.88 2.24 13.72
N TYR A 4 -5.74 2.78 13.30
CA TYR A 4 -5.63 3.46 12.02
C TYR A 4 -5.68 2.46 10.85
N LEU A 5 -4.98 1.32 10.95
CA LEU A 5 -5.06 0.24 9.96
C LEU A 5 -6.48 -0.31 9.85
N PHE A 6 -7.17 -0.52 10.98
CA PHE A 6 -8.58 -0.91 10.98
C PHE A 6 -9.45 0.13 10.27
N LEU A 7 -9.26 1.42 10.53
CA LEU A 7 -10.01 2.47 9.85
C LEU A 7 -9.81 2.42 8.33
N GLN A 8 -8.56 2.28 7.86
CA GLN A 8 -8.28 2.20 6.43
C GLN A 8 -8.91 0.97 5.78
N LEU A 9 -8.90 -0.17 6.47
CA LEU A 9 -9.55 -1.40 6.03
C LEU A 9 -11.08 -1.25 5.95
N PHE A 10 -11.73 -0.66 6.97
CA PHE A 10 -13.17 -0.43 6.96
C PHE A 10 -13.61 0.58 5.90
N GLN A 11 -12.81 1.63 5.68
CA GLN A 11 -13.12 2.68 4.70
C GLN A 11 -12.78 2.30 3.27
N ARG A 12 -12.08 1.17 3.03
CA ARG A 12 -11.51 0.82 1.71
C ARG A 12 -10.66 1.96 1.13
N SER A 13 -9.98 2.69 2.01
CA SER A 13 -9.19 3.85 1.62
C SER A 13 -7.91 3.42 0.93
N ARG A 14 -7.55 4.12 -0.15
CA ARG A 14 -6.27 3.90 -0.84
C ARG A 14 -5.14 4.48 -0.01
N ILE A 15 -4.19 3.64 0.37
CA ILE A 15 -3.01 4.01 1.15
C ILE A 15 -1.75 3.99 0.30
N GLN A 16 -0.71 4.70 0.74
CA GLN A 16 0.62 4.68 0.15
C GLN A 16 1.63 4.12 1.15
N VAL A 17 2.26 3.01 0.81
CA VAL A 17 3.28 2.32 1.61
C VAL A 17 4.68 2.75 1.13
N TRP A 18 5.49 3.21 2.07
CA TRP A 18 6.87 3.64 1.81
C TRP A 18 7.80 2.46 2.08
N LEU A 19 8.70 2.18 1.16
CA LEU A 19 9.66 1.08 1.28
C LEU A 19 10.93 1.56 1.97
N TYR A 20 11.41 0.77 2.93
CA TYR A 20 12.59 1.12 3.72
C TYR A 20 13.86 1.17 2.86
N GLU A 21 14.10 0.15 2.04
CA GLU A 21 15.31 0.06 1.21
C GLU A 21 15.17 0.84 -0.11
N GLN A 22 13.97 0.87 -0.70
CA GLN A 22 13.72 1.48 -2.00
C GLN A 22 12.93 2.80 -1.89
N VAL A 23 13.58 3.87 -1.40
CA VAL A 23 12.96 5.20 -1.22
C VAL A 23 12.38 5.85 -2.49
N ASN A 24 12.82 5.43 -3.67
CA ASN A 24 12.31 5.94 -4.94
C ASN A 24 11.01 5.26 -5.39
N MET A 25 10.64 4.15 -4.74
CA MET A 25 9.46 3.36 -5.07
C MET A 25 8.49 3.37 -3.89
N ARG A 26 7.21 3.48 -4.21
CA ARG A 26 6.11 3.43 -3.25
C ARG A 26 5.07 2.47 -3.78
N ILE A 27 4.34 1.80 -2.91
CA ILE A 27 3.23 0.93 -3.29
C ILE A 27 1.95 1.63 -2.87
N GLU A 28 1.00 1.79 -3.79
CA GLU A 28 -0.34 2.29 -3.48
C GLU A 28 -1.36 1.19 -3.64
N GLY A 29 -2.35 1.13 -2.76
CA GLY A 29 -3.41 0.11 -2.83
C GLY A 29 -4.42 0.25 -1.70
N CYS A 30 -5.49 -0.51 -1.77
CA CYS A 30 -6.52 -0.55 -0.73
C CYS A 30 -6.28 -1.74 0.20
N ILE A 31 -6.22 -1.52 1.52
CA ILE A 31 -5.99 -2.63 2.47
C ILE A 31 -7.22 -3.54 2.51
N ILE A 32 -7.03 -4.83 2.24
CA ILE A 32 -8.06 -5.87 2.40
C ILE A 32 -7.76 -6.85 3.54
N GLY A 33 -6.52 -6.84 4.05
CA GLY A 33 -6.13 -7.63 5.21
C GLY A 33 -4.77 -7.22 5.74
N PHE A 34 -4.52 -7.52 7.02
CA PHE A 34 -3.21 -7.40 7.65
C PHE A 34 -3.09 -8.40 8.81
N ASP A 35 -1.86 -8.68 9.25
CA ASP A 35 -1.59 -9.57 10.39
C ASP A 35 -0.83 -8.87 11.55
N GLU A 36 -0.47 -9.64 12.57
CA GLU A 36 0.26 -9.16 13.75
C GLU A 36 1.68 -8.63 13.46
N TYR A 37 2.24 -8.99 12.30
CA TYR A 37 3.55 -8.55 11.81
C TYR A 37 3.44 -7.37 10.84
N MET A 38 2.22 -6.85 10.61
CA MET A 38 1.92 -5.81 9.62
C MET A 38 2.24 -6.24 8.17
N ASN A 39 2.21 -7.55 7.86
CA ASN A 39 2.12 -7.97 6.47
C ASN A 39 0.79 -7.47 5.92
N LEU A 40 0.81 -6.73 4.81
CA LEU A 40 -0.39 -6.10 4.24
C LEU A 40 -0.83 -6.85 2.98
N VAL A 41 -2.12 -7.13 2.89
CA VAL A 41 -2.75 -7.57 1.64
C VAL A 41 -3.46 -6.37 1.03
N LEU A 42 -3.05 -6.01 -0.18
CA LEU A 42 -3.55 -4.85 -0.91
C LEU A 42 -4.33 -5.27 -2.15
N ASP A 43 -5.46 -4.60 -2.38
CA ASP A 43 -6.26 -4.65 -3.59
C ASP A 43 -5.91 -3.45 -4.49
N ASP A 44 -6.09 -3.57 -5.80
CA ASP A 44 -5.72 -2.54 -6.81
C ASP A 44 -4.30 -1.94 -6.59
N ALA A 45 -3.34 -2.83 -6.32
CA ALA A 45 -1.98 -2.44 -5.96
C ALA A 45 -1.20 -1.88 -7.17
N GLU A 46 -0.55 -0.73 -6.99
CA GLU A 46 0.29 -0.05 -7.99
C GLU A 46 1.68 0.29 -7.43
N GLU A 47 2.73 0.02 -8.19
CA GLU A 47 4.07 0.57 -7.95
C GLU A 47 4.14 1.99 -8.50
N ILE A 48 4.51 2.94 -7.66
CA ILE A 48 4.76 4.32 -8.02
C ILE A 48 6.24 4.62 -7.91
N HIS A 49 6.86 4.93 -9.04
CA HIS A 49 8.24 5.40 -9.08
C HIS A 49 8.26 6.93 -8.99
N SER A 50 8.77 7.47 -7.89
CA SER A 50 8.76 8.90 -7.59
C SER A 50 9.56 9.74 -8.61
N LYS A 51 10.63 9.17 -9.19
CA LYS A 51 11.51 9.86 -10.15
C LYS A 51 10.90 9.95 -11.55
N THR A 52 10.38 8.84 -12.06
CA THR A 52 9.82 8.75 -13.42
C THR A 52 8.33 9.07 -13.46
N LYS A 53 7.68 9.18 -12.29
CA LYS A 53 6.22 9.28 -12.13
C LYS A 53 5.46 8.14 -12.82
N SER A 54 6.14 7.03 -13.12
CA SER A 54 5.52 5.86 -13.74
C SER A 54 4.73 5.08 -12.69
N ARG A 55 3.56 4.58 -13.11
CA ARG A 55 2.69 3.72 -12.32
C ARG A 55 2.60 2.37 -12.99
N LYS A 56 2.73 1.29 -12.21
CA LYS A 56 2.65 -0.07 -12.72
C LYS A 56 1.73 -0.91 -11.83
N GLN A 57 0.68 -1.47 -12.43
CA GLN A 57 -0.25 -2.35 -11.72
C GLN A 57 0.45 -3.65 -11.32
N LEU A 58 0.25 -4.07 -10.07
CA LEU A 58 0.75 -5.31 -9.48
C LEU A 58 -0.35 -6.36 -9.28
N GLY A 59 -1.61 -5.93 -9.19
CA GLY A 59 -2.77 -6.80 -9.07
C GLY A 59 -3.39 -7.17 -10.42
N LYS A 60 -4.02 -8.34 -10.48
CA LYS A 60 -4.98 -8.74 -11.51
C LYS A 60 -6.26 -9.18 -10.85
#